data_AF-A0A933DAQ2-F1
#
_entry.id   AF-A0A933DAQ2-F1
#
_cell.length_a   1.000
_cell.length_b   1.000
_cell.length_c   1.000
_cell.angle_alpha   90.00
_cell.angle_beta   90.00
_cell.angle_gamma   90.00
#
_symmetry.space_group_name_H-M   'P 1'
#
loop_
_entity.id
_entity.type
_entity.pdbx_description
1 polymer ?
#
loop_
_entity_poly.entity_id
_entity_poly.type
_entity_poly.pdbx_seq_one_letter_code
_entity_poly.pdbx_strand_id
1 'polypeptide(L)' 'MAKHDVEFTIPKRPLGRADVQFAVKRDGKPFGRLKISNGTLVWVKGSATYGYEMPWATFADLMEKHGKHQKQK' A
#
# COMPACT_ATOMS: atom_id res chain seq x y z
N MET A 1 1.37 28.18 -29.54
CA MET A 1 0.45 27.27 -28.81
C MET A 1 0.95 27.16 -27.38
N ALA A 2 0.07 27.32 -26.39
CA ALA A 2 0.46 27.20 -24.99
C ALA A 2 0.75 25.74 -24.66
N LYS A 3 1.86 25.49 -23.95
CA LYS A 3 2.22 24.18 -23.42
C LYS A 3 1.60 24.09 -22.02
N HIS A 4 0.69 23.14 -21.83
CA HIS A 4 0.04 22.93 -20.54
C HIS A 4 0.56 21.64 -19.92
N ASP A 5 1.20 21.76 -18.77
CA ASP A 5 1.51 20.63 -17.90
C ASP A 5 0.40 20.55 -16.84
N VAL A 6 -0.30 19.42 -16.80
CA VAL A 6 -1.46 19.21 -15.93
C VAL A 6 -1.15 18.04 -14.99
N GLU A 7 -1.06 18.34 -13.71
CA GLU A 7 -0.93 17.35 -12.63
C GLU A 7 -2.26 17.21 -11.89
N PHE A 8 -2.51 16.04 -11.32
CA PHE A 8 -3.67 15.82 -10.46
C PHE A 8 -3.26 15.10 -9.19
N THR A 9 -3.90 15.46 -8.09
CA THR A 9 -3.84 14.73 -6.83
C THR A 9 -5.16 14.00 -6.65
N ILE A 10 -5.11 12.81 -6.04
CA ILE A 10 -6.34 12.11 -5.68
C ILE A 10 -6.89 12.81 -4.42
N PRO A 11 -8.09 13.41 -4.45
CA PRO A 11 -8.68 14.03 -3.26
C PRO A 11 -8.81 12.99 -2.14
N LYS A 12 -8.63 13.44 -0.89
CA LYS A 12 -8.86 12.57 0.27
C LYS A 12 -10.28 12.01 0.19
N ARG A 13 -10.37 10.68 0.13
CA ARG A 13 -11.63 9.94 0.14
C ARG A 13 -11.59 8.92 1.27
N PRO A 14 -12.70 8.73 2.01
CA PRO A 14 -12.77 7.61 2.94
C PRO A 14 -12.53 6.31 2.14
N LEU A 15 -11.78 5.40 2.74
CA LEU A 15 -11.75 4.03 2.28
C LEU A 15 -13.16 3.48 2.56
N GLY A 16 -13.95 3.29 1.50
CA GLY A 16 -15.27 2.66 1.60
C GLY A 16 -15.13 1.18 1.99
N ARG A 17 -16.14 0.36 1.71
CA ARG A 17 -16.03 -1.12 1.84
C ARG A 17 -14.96 -1.76 0.94
N ALA A 18 -14.32 -0.98 0.08
CA ALA A 18 -13.32 -1.46 -0.86
C ALA A 18 -11.92 -1.27 -0.28
N ASP A 19 -11.17 -2.36 -0.18
CA ASP A 19 -9.75 -2.35 0.11
C ASP A 19 -8.99 -1.62 -1.00
N VAL A 20 -8.05 -0.74 -0.64
CA VAL A 20 -7.08 -0.21 -1.60
C VAL A 20 -6.03 -1.28 -1.83
N GLN A 21 -5.87 -1.73 -3.07
CA GLN A 21 -4.89 -2.75 -3.44
C GLN A 21 -3.72 -2.14 -4.22
N PHE A 22 -2.51 -2.33 -3.70
CA PHE A 22 -1.26 -2.04 -4.40
C PHE A 22 -0.67 -3.32 -4.95
N ALA A 23 -0.38 -3.35 -6.26
CA ALA A 23 0.41 -4.42 -6.87
C ALA A 23 1.89 -4.04 -6.81
N VAL A 24 2.67 -4.79 -6.02
CA VAL A 24 4.11 -4.57 -5.87
C VAL A 24 4.84 -5.49 -6.85
N LYS A 25 5.71 -4.90 -7.68
CA LYS A 25 6.60 -5.62 -8.58
C LYS A 25 8.05 -5.43 -8.13
N ARG A 26 8.86 -6.47 -8.28
CA ARG A 26 10.31 -6.44 -8.08
C ARG A 26 10.96 -6.94 -9.38
N ASP A 27 11.82 -6.12 -9.96
CA ASP A 27 12.53 -6.44 -11.22
C ASP A 27 11.55 -6.82 -12.36
N GLY A 28 10.45 -6.07 -12.47
CA GLY A 28 9.40 -6.30 -13.46
C GLY A 28 8.46 -7.48 -13.16
N LYS A 29 8.77 -8.32 -12.16
CA LYS A 29 7.97 -9.51 -11.80
C LYS A 29 7.04 -9.24 -10.62
N PRO A 30 5.87 -9.90 -10.54
CA PRO A 30 4.98 -9.79 -9.38
C PRO A 30 5.68 -10.22 -8.09
N PHE A 31 5.85 -9.29 -7.15
CA PHE A 31 6.39 -9.58 -5.83
C PHE A 31 5.25 -9.90 -4.85
N GLY A 32 4.16 -9.14 -4.94
CA GLY A 32 2.96 -9.40 -4.16
C GLY A 32 1.92 -8.30 -4.32
N ARG A 33 0.85 -8.39 -3.55
CA ARG A 33 -0.21 -7.39 -3.47
C ARG A 33 -0.42 -7.00 -2.01
N LEU A 34 -0.42 -5.71 -1.74
CA LEU A 34 -0.82 -5.17 -0.44
C LEU A 34 -2.26 -4.68 -0.54
N LYS A 35 -3.15 -5.24 0.27
CA LYS A 35 -4.50 -4.73 0.45
C LYS A 35 -4.55 -3.96 1.76
N ILE A 36 -5.14 -2.78 1.70
CA ILE A 36 -5.31 -1.90 2.86
C ILE A 36 -6.81 -1.71 3.08
N SER A 37 -7.29 -2.07 4.25
CA SER A 37 -8.67 -1.83 4.69
C SER A 37 -8.68 -0.87 5.90
N ASN A 38 -9.88 -0.52 6.37
CA ASN A 38 -10.00 0.27 7.60
C ASN A 38 -9.54 -0.50 8.85
N GLY A 39 -9.61 -1.83 8.84
CA GLY A 39 -9.27 -2.66 10.00
C GLY A 39 -7.87 -3.24 9.97
N THR A 40 -7.47 -3.76 8.81
CA THR A 40 -6.28 -4.60 8.66
C THR A 40 -5.56 -4.39 7.33
N LEU A 41 -4.29 -4.77 7.31
CA LEU A 41 -3.50 -4.90 6.09
C LEU A 41 -3.38 -6.38 5.73
N VAL A 42 -3.49 -6.70 4.44
CA VAL A 42 -3.30 -8.05 3.93
C VAL A 42 -2.20 -8.07 2.89
N TRP A 43 -1.14 -8.83 3.15
CA TRP A 43 -0.08 -9.08 2.18
C TRP A 43 -0.28 -10.41 1.46
N VAL A 44 -0.44 -10.37 0.14
CA VAL A 44 -0.57 -11.55 -0.71
C VAL A 44 0.72 -11.75 -1.50
N LYS A 45 1.43 -12.86 -1.27
CA LYS A 45 2.72 -13.13 -1.93
C LYS A 45 2.51 -13.59 -3.38
N GLY A 46 3.18 -12.93 -4.33
CA GLY A 46 3.11 -13.29 -5.75
C GLY A 46 1.67 -13.44 -6.28
N SER A 47 1.38 -14.61 -6.87
CA SER A 47 0.07 -14.99 -7.39
C SER A 47 -0.78 -15.81 -6.42
N ALA A 48 -0.41 -15.87 -5.13
CA ALA A 48 -1.16 -16.65 -4.15
C ALA A 48 -2.61 -16.17 -4.00
N THR A 49 -3.48 -17.10 -3.60
CA THR A 49 -4.90 -16.84 -3.32
C THR A 49 -5.10 -16.28 -1.92
N TYR A 50 -4.32 -16.78 -0.95
CA TYR A 50 -4.39 -16.37 0.46
C TYR A 50 -3.25 -15.40 0.80
N GLY A 51 -3.53 -14.48 1.72
CA GLY A 51 -2.56 -13.51 2.22
C GLY A 51 -2.38 -13.60 3.73
N TYR A 52 -1.39 -12.87 4.23
CA TYR A 52 -1.13 -12.69 5.65
C TYR A 52 -1.79 -11.40 6.10
N GLU A 53 -2.71 -11.51 7.05
CA GLU A 53 -3.44 -10.37 7.62
C GLU A 53 -2.80 -9.91 8.92
N MET A 54 -2.76 -8.60 9.14
CA MET A 54 -2.41 -8.03 10.44
C MET A 54 -3.19 -6.73 10.73
N PRO A 55 -3.53 -6.45 12.00
CA PRO A 55 -4.06 -5.16 12.41
C PRO A 55 -3.05 -4.02 12.27
N TRP A 56 -3.55 -2.79 12.18
CA TRP A 56 -2.73 -1.57 12.11
C TRP A 56 -1.74 -1.42 13.28
N ALA A 57 -2.14 -1.79 14.49
CA ALA A 57 -1.27 -1.70 15.68
C ALA A 57 -0.04 -2.61 15.56
N THR A 58 -0.23 -3.84 15.09
CA THR A 58 0.87 -4.78 14.85
C THR A 58 1.76 -4.29 13.72
N PHE A 59 1.17 -3.72 12.66
CA PHE A 59 1.94 -3.13 11.57
C PHE A 59 2.82 -1.97 12.05
N ALA A 60 2.28 -1.05 12.87
CA ALA A 60 3.04 0.06 13.44
C ALA A 60 4.22 -0.43 14.28
N ASP A 61 3.99 -1.38 15.18
CA ASP A 61 5.04 -1.98 16.02
C ASP A 61 6.17 -2.63 15.18
N LEU A 62 5.81 -3.38 14.12
CA LEU A 62 6.80 -3.97 13.22
C LEU A 62 7.61 -2.92 12.44
N MET A 63 6.94 -1.86 11.97
CA MET A 63 7.61 -0.77 11.25
C MET A 63 8.54 0.04 12.15
N GLU A 64 8.17 0.25 13.41
CA GLU A 64 9.03 0.92 14.40
C GLU A 64 10.23 0.05 14.78
N LYS A 65 10.05 -1.27 14.93
CA LYS A 65 11.12 -2.21 15.31
C LYS A 65 12.11 -2.52 14.20
N HIS A 66 11.62 -2.68 12.97
CA HIS A 66 12.43 -3.18 11.84
C HIS A 66 12.65 -2.14 10.74
N GLY A 67 11.86 -1.08 10.74
CA GLY A 67 11.99 0.00 9.77
C GLY A 67 13.25 0.83 10.02
N LYS A 68 13.68 1.54 8.98
CA LYS A 68 14.70 2.58 9.09
C LYS A 68 14.00 3.93 9.17
N HIS A 69 14.46 4.80 10.08
CA HIS A 69 13.98 6.18 10.14
C HIS A 69 14.21 6.86 8.79
N GLN A 70 13.12 7.29 8.15
CA GLN A 70 13.16 8.01 6.89
C GLN A 70 12.38 9.31 7.05
N LYS A 71 12.96 10.44 6.63
CA LYS A 71 12.26 11.72 6.56
C LYS A 71 11.18 11.62 5.47
N GLN A 72 9.92 11.91 5.84
CA GLN A 72 8.83 12.03 4.89
C GLN A 72 9.07 13.26 4.00
N LYS A 73 8.94 13.09 2.68
CA LYS A 73 9.06 14.16 1.68
C LYS A 73 7.69 14.75 1.38
#